data_AF-A0A7S3H9U0-F1
#
_entry.id   AF-A0A7S3H9U0-F1
#
_cell.length_a   1.000
_cell.length_b   1.000
_cell.length_c   1.000
_cell.angle_alpha   90.00
_cell.angle_beta   90.00
_cell.angle_gamma   90.00
#
_symmetry.space_group_name_H-M   'P 1'
#
loop_
_entity.id
_entity.type
_entity.pdbx_description
1 polymer ?
#
loop_
_entity_poly.entity_id
_entity_poly.type
_entity_poly.pdbx_seq_one_letter_code
_entity_poly.pdbx_strand_id
1 'polypeptide(L)'
;SMSFVQVASTFSAQRKEAMSMLAQVRGHVQVSQGRHRIDIVMLALSGKKIGFEKVITMIDELAATLKKEQIDDESKKEYCAVQFDESDDKKKARERSLSDLQTVIEQTKEGIATATEEIA
;
A
#
# COMPACT_ATOMS: atom_id res chain seq x y z
N SER A 1 -28.43 48.19 -47.94
CA SER A 1 -27.45 48.06 -46.86
C SER A 1 -27.84 46.91 -45.96
N MET A 2 -27.22 45.74 -46.10
CA MET A 2 -27.37 44.64 -45.15
C MET A 2 -25.97 44.17 -44.78
N SER A 3 -25.52 44.58 -43.60
CA SER A 3 -24.26 44.17 -43.02
C SER A 3 -24.36 42.73 -42.51
N PHE A 4 -23.60 41.83 -43.11
CA PHE A 4 -23.35 40.50 -42.57
C PHE A 4 -22.38 40.64 -41.39
N VAL A 5 -22.92 40.67 -40.16
CA VAL A 5 -22.10 40.66 -38.95
C VAL A 5 -21.63 39.23 -38.71
N GLN A 6 -20.45 38.90 -39.23
CA GLN A 6 -19.78 37.65 -38.91
C GLN A 6 -19.34 37.71 -37.44
N VAL A 7 -20.15 37.13 -36.54
CA VAL A 7 -19.77 36.97 -35.13
C VAL A 7 -18.65 35.93 -35.10
N ALA A 8 -17.40 36.40 -35.07
CA ALA A 8 -16.25 35.61 -34.70
C ALA A 8 -16.38 35.24 -33.20
N SER A 9 -17.22 34.23 -32.90
CA SER A 9 -17.36 33.74 -31.55
C SER A 9 -16.10 32.95 -31.19
N THR A 10 -15.43 33.37 -30.12
CA THR A 10 -14.28 32.64 -29.60
C THR A 10 -14.76 31.32 -29.00
N PHE A 11 -13.90 30.29 -29.02
CA PHE A 11 -14.18 29.00 -28.39
C PHE A 11 -14.61 29.14 -26.91
N SER A 12 -14.08 30.16 -26.21
CA SER A 12 -14.46 30.48 -24.83
C SER A 12 -15.91 30.97 -24.72
N ALA A 13 -16.37 31.82 -25.65
CA ALA A 13 -17.74 32.33 -25.67
C ALA A 13 -18.74 31.19 -25.96
N GLN A 14 -18.48 30.37 -26.99
CA GLN A 14 -19.32 29.21 -27.33
C GLN A 14 -19.41 28.20 -26.18
N ARG A 15 -18.30 27.97 -25.47
CA ARG A 15 -18.24 27.08 -24.32
C ARG A 15 -19.04 27.59 -23.12
N LYS A 16 -18.99 28.90 -22.85
CA LYS A 16 -19.78 29.52 -21.77
C LYS A 16 -21.27 29.44 -22.08
N GLU A 17 -21.64 29.67 -23.33
CA GLU A 17 -23.01 29.53 -23.82
C GLU A 17 -23.51 28.08 -23.68
N ALA A 18 -22.74 27.10 -24.16
CA ALA A 18 -23.05 25.68 -24.03
C ALA A 18 -23.22 25.23 -22.57
N MET A 19 -22.36 25.72 -21.66
CA MET A 19 -22.48 25.45 -20.21
C MET A 19 -23.78 26.00 -19.62
N SER A 20 -24.21 27.19 -20.03
CA SER A 20 -25.46 27.79 -19.55
C SER A 20 -26.69 27.00 -20.01
N MET A 21 -26.69 26.54 -21.26
CA MET A 21 -27.77 25.70 -21.80
C MET A 21 -27.86 24.35 -21.07
N LEU A 22 -26.72 23.68 -20.86
CA LEU A 22 -26.71 22.40 -20.14
C LEU A 22 -27.14 22.55 -18.67
N ALA A 23 -26.81 23.65 -18.01
CA ALA A 23 -27.22 23.91 -16.64
C ALA A 23 -28.75 24.05 -16.51
N GLN A 24 -29.42 24.67 -17.48
CA GLN A 24 -30.88 24.76 -17.53
C GLN A 24 -31.50 23.38 -17.70
N VAL A 25 -31.03 22.60 -18.67
CA VAL A 25 -31.57 21.25 -18.95
C VAL A 25 -31.32 20.30 -17.78
N ARG A 26 -30.18 20.40 -17.10
CA ARG A 26 -29.82 19.55 -15.95
C ARG A 26 -30.87 19.57 -14.83
N GLY A 27 -31.48 20.72 -14.56
CA GLY A 27 -32.51 20.87 -13.52
C GLY A 27 -33.85 20.19 -13.86
N HIS A 28 -34.11 19.97 -15.15
CA HIS A 28 -35.36 19.40 -15.65
C HIS A 28 -35.27 17.90 -15.98
N VAL A 29 -34.08 17.32 -15.92
CA VAL A 29 -33.85 15.90 -16.22
C VAL A 29 -33.82 15.07 -14.93
N GLN A 30 -34.68 14.06 -14.88
CA GLN A 30 -34.72 13.08 -13.79
C GLN A 30 -33.38 12.33 -13.69
N VAL A 31 -32.96 12.00 -12.46
CA VAL A 31 -31.65 11.37 -12.19
C VAL A 31 -31.47 10.07 -12.98
N SER A 32 -32.54 9.30 -13.15
CA SER A 32 -32.58 8.03 -13.89
C SER A 32 -32.54 8.18 -15.43
N GLN A 33 -32.79 9.38 -15.97
CA GLN A 33 -33.02 9.63 -17.40
C GLN A 33 -31.94 10.54 -18.00
N GLY A 34 -30.65 10.23 -17.75
CA GLY A 34 -29.55 10.84 -18.50
C GLY A 34 -28.87 12.04 -17.85
N ARG A 35 -29.21 12.38 -16.59
CA ARG A 35 -28.50 13.42 -15.82
C ARG A 35 -26.98 13.18 -15.74
N HIS A 36 -26.56 11.92 -15.64
CA HIS A 36 -25.14 11.56 -15.58
C HIS A 36 -24.40 11.91 -16.88
N ARG A 37 -25.06 11.77 -18.03
CA ARG A 37 -24.48 12.12 -19.33
C ARG A 37 -24.29 13.63 -19.45
N ILE A 38 -25.27 14.42 -18.99
CA ILE A 38 -25.16 15.88 -18.94
C ILE A 38 -24.02 16.30 -18.00
N ASP A 39 -23.91 15.66 -16.83
CA ASP A 39 -22.86 15.95 -15.85
C ASP A 39 -21.45 15.66 -16.40
N ILE A 40 -21.28 14.59 -17.19
CA ILE A 40 -20.01 14.28 -17.87
C ILE A 40 -19.67 15.31 -18.95
N VAL A 41 -20.65 15.71 -19.77
CA VAL A 41 -20.44 16.74 -20.81
C VAL A 41 -20.12 18.10 -20.17
N MET A 42 -20.83 18.47 -19.09
CA MET A 42 -20.53 19.67 -18.31
C MET A 42 -19.14 19.59 -17.66
N LEU A 43 -18.69 18.42 -17.21
CA LEU A 43 -17.33 18.23 -16.70
C LEU A 43 -16.28 18.44 -17.81
N ALA A 44 -16.49 17.87 -19.00
CA ALA A 44 -15.61 18.06 -20.15
C ALA A 44 -15.55 19.54 -20.61
N LEU A 45 -16.71 20.22 -20.65
CA LEU A 45 -16.82 21.65 -20.92
C LEU A 45 -16.38 22.52 -19.75
N SER A 46 -16.28 22.01 -18.52
CA SER A 46 -15.67 22.74 -17.41
C SER A 46 -14.14 22.72 -17.51
N GLY A 47 -13.59 21.72 -18.23
CA GLY A 47 -12.24 21.65 -18.78
C GLY A 47 -11.21 22.42 -17.98
N LYS A 48 -11.07 22.04 -16.71
CA LYS A 48 -9.89 22.35 -15.91
C LYS A 48 -8.84 21.31 -16.29
N LYS A 49 -8.05 21.57 -17.32
CA LYS A 49 -6.84 20.77 -17.63
C LYS A 49 -5.95 20.58 -16.39
N ILE A 50 -6.00 21.53 -15.46
CA ILE A 50 -5.20 21.60 -14.22
C ILE A 50 -5.66 20.62 -13.11
N GLY A 51 -6.74 19.84 -13.29
CA GLY A 51 -7.37 19.10 -12.19
C GLY A 51 -6.88 17.67 -11.93
N PHE A 52 -6.60 16.90 -12.98
CA PHE A 52 -6.39 15.45 -12.87
C PHE A 52 -4.93 15.01 -12.99
N GLU A 53 -4.07 15.80 -13.64
CA GLU A 53 -2.63 15.49 -13.74
C GLU A 53 -2.01 15.32 -12.35
N LYS A 54 -2.33 16.22 -11.41
CA LYS A 54 -1.87 16.12 -10.01
C LYS A 54 -2.38 14.85 -9.32
N VAL A 55 -3.61 14.43 -9.59
CA VAL A 55 -4.18 13.20 -9.00
C VAL A 55 -3.48 11.97 -9.57
N ILE A 56 -3.21 11.95 -10.88
CA ILE A 56 -2.45 10.88 -11.54
C ILE A 56 -1.03 10.82 -10.97
N THR A 57 -0.34 11.96 -10.83
CA THR A 57 0.99 12.00 -10.20
C THR A 57 0.97 11.48 -8.76
N MET A 58 -0.03 11.85 -7.95
CA MET A 58 -0.17 11.32 -6.59
C MET A 58 -0.40 9.80 -6.58
N ILE A 59 -1.15 9.27 -7.56
CA ILE A 59 -1.35 7.82 -7.71
C ILE A 59 -0.05 7.14 -8.13
N ASP A 60 0.71 7.70 -9.06
CA ASP A 60 1.99 7.15 -9.52
C ASP A 60 3.03 7.14 -8.39
N GLU A 61 3.10 8.22 -7.59
CA GLU A 61 3.94 8.31 -6.40
C GLU A 61 3.56 7.28 -5.33
N LEU A 62 2.26 7.10 -5.08
CA LEU A 62 1.77 6.08 -4.16
C LEU A 62 2.08 4.67 -4.67
N ALA A 63 1.88 4.40 -5.95
CA ALA A 63 2.20 3.10 -6.55
C ALA A 63 3.71 2.80 -6.51
N ALA A 64 4.55 3.81 -6.72
CA ALA A 64 6.00 3.68 -6.59
C ALA A 64 6.41 3.41 -5.13
N THR A 65 5.81 4.11 -4.17
CA THR A 65 6.05 3.91 -2.74
C THR A 65 5.66 2.51 -2.30
N LEU A 66 4.45 2.05 -2.66
CA LEU A 66 3.96 0.72 -2.31
C LEU A 66 4.84 -0.40 -2.90
N LYS A 67 5.37 -0.22 -4.12
CA LYS A 67 6.33 -1.18 -4.70
C LYS A 67 7.63 -1.26 -3.91
N LYS A 68 8.13 -0.11 -3.44
CA LYS A 68 9.33 -0.07 -2.60
C LYS A 68 9.06 -0.73 -1.25
N GLU A 69 7.94 -0.41 -0.61
CA GLU A 69 7.54 -1.01 0.66
C GLU A 69 7.39 -2.54 0.54
N GLN A 70 6.83 -3.05 -0.54
CA GLN A 70 6.75 -4.51 -0.78
C GLN A 70 8.12 -5.19 -0.78
N ILE A 71 9.12 -4.58 -1.41
CA ILE A 71 10.48 -5.13 -1.45
C ILE A 71 11.09 -5.10 -0.04
N ASP A 72 10.93 -3.98 0.66
CA ASP A 72 11.44 -3.82 2.04
C ASP A 72 10.77 -4.81 3.00
N ASP A 73 9.47 -5.06 2.84
CA ASP A 73 8.70 -5.99 3.67
C ASP A 73 9.06 -7.45 3.38
N GLU A 74 9.27 -7.83 2.12
CA GLU A 74 9.74 -9.19 1.79
C GLU A 74 11.16 -9.42 2.34
N SER A 75 12.05 -8.43 2.22
CA SER A 75 13.39 -8.51 2.80
C SER A 75 13.37 -8.62 4.32
N LYS A 76 12.53 -7.84 5.01
CA LYS A 76 12.35 -7.95 6.46
C LYS A 76 11.77 -9.30 6.87
N LYS A 77 10.83 -9.83 6.11
CA LYS A 77 10.22 -11.14 6.38
C LYS A 77 11.27 -12.24 6.28
N GLU A 78 12.08 -12.23 5.23
CA GLU A 78 13.20 -13.18 5.07
C GLU A 78 14.20 -13.03 6.22
N TYR A 79 14.60 -11.81 6.54
CA TYR A 79 15.50 -11.53 7.67
C TYR A 79 14.95 -12.09 9.00
N CYS A 80 13.67 -11.82 9.31
CA CYS A 80 13.03 -12.33 10.52
C CYS A 80 12.96 -13.85 10.55
N ALA A 81 12.65 -14.51 9.43
CA ALA A 81 12.61 -15.96 9.33
C ALA A 81 13.99 -16.57 9.64
N VAL A 82 15.05 -16.06 9.01
CA VAL A 82 16.44 -16.50 9.25
C VAL A 82 16.83 -16.31 10.72
N GLN A 83 16.52 -15.15 11.30
CA GLN A 83 16.86 -14.88 12.70
C GLN A 83 16.11 -15.78 13.68
N PHE A 84 14.86 -16.14 13.38
CA PHE A 84 14.10 -17.08 14.21
C PHE A 84 14.67 -18.50 14.12
N ASP A 85 15.02 -18.96 12.91
CA ASP A 85 15.65 -20.28 12.73
C ASP A 85 17.00 -20.34 13.46
N GLU A 86 17.85 -19.32 13.30
CA GLU A 86 19.13 -19.23 14.03
C GLU A 86 18.94 -19.24 15.56
N SER A 87 17.93 -18.53 16.05
CA SER A 87 17.62 -18.45 17.47
C SER A 87 17.14 -19.79 18.01
N ASP A 88 16.28 -20.50 17.26
CA ASP A 88 15.78 -21.82 17.63
C ASP A 88 16.89 -22.87 17.61
N ASP A 89 17.80 -22.81 16.63
CA ASP A 89 18.99 -23.67 16.58
C ASP A 89 19.92 -23.41 17.78
N LYS A 90 20.19 -22.14 18.10
CA LYS A 90 20.99 -21.76 19.29
C LYS A 90 20.32 -22.22 20.58
N LYS A 91 18.99 -22.14 20.67
CA LYS A 91 18.23 -22.62 21.82
C LYS A 91 18.36 -24.14 21.97
N LYS A 92 18.11 -24.90 20.91
CA LYS A 92 18.25 -26.37 20.90
C LYS A 92 19.66 -26.80 21.26
N ALA A 93 20.68 -26.13 20.71
CA ALA A 93 22.07 -26.41 21.06
C ALA A 93 22.34 -26.21 22.56
N ARG A 94 21.86 -25.10 23.14
CA ARG A 94 21.99 -24.83 24.58
C ARG A 94 21.23 -25.85 25.44
N GLU A 95 20.01 -26.23 25.05
CA GLU A 95 19.23 -27.23 25.78
C GLU A 95 19.93 -28.59 25.79
N ARG A 96 20.52 -29.02 24.66
CA ARG A 96 21.35 -30.23 24.60
C ARG A 96 22.57 -30.13 25.51
N SER A 97 23.33 -29.05 25.44
CA SER A 97 24.49 -28.85 26.31
C SER A 97 24.11 -28.84 27.80
N LEU A 98 22.95 -28.30 28.14
CA LEU A 98 22.44 -28.33 29.52
C LEU A 98 22.15 -29.76 29.96
N SER A 99 21.47 -30.55 29.11
CA SER A 99 21.20 -31.97 29.38
C SER A 99 22.50 -32.76 29.55
N ASP A 100 23.46 -32.59 28.64
CA ASP A 100 24.76 -33.29 28.72
C ASP A 100 25.49 -32.95 30.02
N LEU A 101 25.52 -31.66 30.40
CA LEU A 101 26.14 -31.21 31.65
C LEU A 101 25.42 -31.77 32.88
N GLN A 102 24.09 -31.89 32.86
CA GLN A 102 23.33 -32.51 33.95
C GLN A 102 23.71 -33.98 34.11
N THR A 103 23.78 -34.74 33.02
CA THR A 103 24.21 -36.15 33.05
C THR A 103 25.63 -36.28 33.59
N VAL A 104 26.57 -35.42 33.16
CA VAL A 104 27.95 -35.43 33.68
C VAL A 104 27.98 -35.14 35.18
N ILE A 105 27.16 -34.20 35.67
CA ILE A 105 27.06 -33.90 37.11
C ILE A 105 26.53 -35.11 37.88
N GLU A 106 25.50 -35.80 37.38
CA GLU A 106 24.94 -36.99 38.01
C GLU A 106 25.96 -38.13 38.07
N GLN A 107 26.60 -38.45 36.94
CA GLN A 107 27.67 -39.47 36.87
C GLN A 107 28.85 -39.13 37.80
N THR A 108 29.23 -37.85 37.89
CA THR A 108 30.31 -37.41 38.79
C THR A 108 29.91 -37.58 40.26
N LYS A 109 28.66 -37.25 40.61
CA LYS A 109 28.15 -37.45 41.98
C LYS A 109 28.11 -38.92 42.36
N GLU A 110 27.66 -39.79 41.46
CA GLU A 110 27.68 -41.24 41.66
C GLU A 110 29.11 -41.76 41.83
N GLY A 111 30.04 -41.36 40.96
CA GLY A 111 31.45 -41.75 41.09
C GLY A 111 32.11 -41.30 42.39
N ILE A 112 31.79 -40.10 42.89
CA ILE A 112 32.24 -39.62 44.20
C ILE A 112 31.68 -40.51 45.32
N ALA A 113 30.41 -40.89 45.25
CA ALA A 113 29.79 -41.75 46.25
C ALA A 113 30.47 -43.13 46.28
N THR A 114 30.66 -43.77 45.13
CA THR A 114 31.36 -45.06 45.01
C THR A 114 32.80 -44.98 45.54
N ALA A 115 33.57 -43.96 45.16
CA ALA A 115 34.94 -43.80 45.64
C ALA A 115 34.99 -43.58 47.17
N THR A 116 33.98 -42.94 47.75
CA THR A 116 33.88 -42.76 49.21
C THR A 116 33.61 -44.09 49.91
N GLU A 117 32.74 -44.94 49.34
CA GLU A 117 32.47 -46.29 49.86
C GLU A 117 33.68 -47.22 49.78
N GLU A 118 34.47 -47.14 48.70
CA GLU A 118 35.66 -47.98 48.52
C GLU A 118 36.83 -47.61 49.45
N ILE A 119 36.87 -46.39 50.00
CA ILE A 119 37.94 -45.91 50.88
C ILE A 119 37.57 -46.04 52.38
N ALA A 120 36.29 -46.25 52.69
CA ALA A 120 35.77 -46.42 54.07
C ALA A 120 36.01 -47.84 54.61
#